data_AF-A0A259LVF3-F1
#
_entry.id   AF-A0A259LVF3-F1
#
_cell.length_a   1.000
_cell.length_b   1.000
_cell.length_c   1.000
_cell.angle_alpha   90.00
_cell.angle_beta   90.00
_cell.angle_gamma   90.00
#
_symmetry.space_group_name_H-M   'P 1'
#
loop_
_entity.id
_entity.type
_entity.pdbx_description
1 polymer ?
#
loop_
_entity_poly.entity_id
_entity_poly.type
_entity_poly.pdbx_seq_one_letter_code
_entity_poly.pdbx_strand_id
1 'polypeptide(L)' 'MSAQANSTQNTSARPEMTAAIMVETGLDEGILRNLVHTFYDKVRRDVTLGPIFAARITDWGPHLERMVAFWS' A
#
# COMPACT_ATOMS: atom_id res chain seq x y z
N MET A 1 14.09 -29.74 35.11
CA MET A 1 13.28 -30.07 33.92
C MET A 1 12.33 -28.89 33.71
N SER A 2 12.78 -27.74 33.20
CA SER A 2 13.16 -27.42 31.81
C SER A 2 12.03 -27.62 30.82
N ALA A 3 11.33 -26.53 30.48
CA ALA A 3 10.98 -26.18 29.10
C ALA A 3 10.48 -24.72 29.06
N GLN A 4 11.38 -23.81 28.65
CA GLN A 4 11.02 -22.51 28.08
C GLN A 4 10.36 -22.78 26.71
N ALA A 5 9.26 -22.10 26.40
CA ALA A 5 8.84 -21.89 25.02
C ALA A 5 8.57 -20.39 24.84
N ASN A 6 9.62 -19.71 24.41
CA ASN A 6 9.61 -18.31 24.02
C ASN A 6 8.92 -18.21 22.66
N SER A 7 7.61 -17.95 22.65
CA SER A 7 6.86 -17.69 21.42
C SER A 7 7.12 -16.24 21.00
N THR A 8 8.17 -16.04 20.20
CA THR A 8 8.54 -14.75 19.61
C THR A 8 7.33 -14.15 18.89
N GLN A 9 6.73 -13.13 19.49
CA GLN A 9 5.74 -12.26 18.86
C GLN A 9 6.42 -11.64 17.63
N ASN A 10 6.04 -12.08 16.43
CA ASN A 10 6.49 -11.46 15.19
C ASN A 10 5.71 -10.15 14.97
N THR A 11 5.96 -9.17 15.84
CA THR A 11 5.46 -7.81 15.66
C THR A 11 6.26 -7.21 14.51
N SER A 12 5.66 -7.17 13.32
CA SER A 12 6.25 -6.50 12.16
C SER A 12 6.69 -5.10 12.55
N ALA A 13 7.99 -4.81 12.49
CA ALA A 13 8.56 -3.48 12.71
C ALA A 13 8.25 -2.50 11.55
N ARG A 14 7.48 -2.93 10.54
CA ARG A 14 7.13 -2.11 9.36
C ARG A 14 6.45 -0.79 9.73
N PRO A 15 5.47 -0.72 10.66
CA PRO A 15 4.79 0.54 10.94
C PRO A 15 5.76 1.61 11.48
N GLU A 16 6.65 1.22 12.40
CA GLU A 16 7.63 2.13 13.01
C GLU A 16 8.69 2.58 12.01
N MET A 17 9.22 1.66 11.20
CA MET A 17 10.22 1.98 10.17
C MET A 17 9.61 2.85 9.06
N THR A 18 8.39 2.55 8.62
CA THR A 18 7.67 3.37 7.64
C THR A 18 7.41 4.78 8.20
N ALA A 19 6.97 4.89 9.45
CA ALA A 19 6.74 6.19 10.09
C ALA A 19 8.04 7.00 10.21
N ALA A 20 9.16 6.37 10.59
CA ALA A 20 10.46 7.04 10.67
C ALA A 20 10.92 7.55 9.29
N ILE A 21 10.78 6.74 8.25
CA ILE A 21 11.11 7.15 6.87
C ILE A 21 10.18 8.26 6.39
N MET A 22 8.88 8.20 6.68
CA MET A 22 7.92 9.25 6.32
C MET A 22 8.29 10.59 6.97
N VAL A 23 8.68 10.58 8.24
CA VAL A 23 9.18 11.76 8.95
C VAL A 23 10.48 12.29 8.34
N GLU A 24 11.45 11.42 8.04
CA GLU A 24 12.75 11.81 7.49
C GLU A 24 12.63 12.37 6.05
N THR A 25 11.76 11.78 5.24
CA THR A 25 11.61 12.11 3.81
C THR A 25 10.54 13.18 3.55
N GLY A 26 9.69 13.48 4.53
CA GLY A 26 8.51 14.34 4.36
C GLY A 26 7.40 13.69 3.52
N LEU A 27 7.42 12.37 3.35
CA LEU A 27 6.32 11.64 2.73
C LEU A 27 5.13 11.59 3.69
N ASP A 28 3.98 12.10 3.26
CA ASP A 28 2.72 12.05 4.02
C ASP A 28 1.61 11.29 3.28
N GLU A 29 0.48 11.11 3.97
CA GLU A 29 -0.69 10.40 3.42
C GLU A 29 -1.24 11.07 2.15
N GLY A 30 -1.17 12.40 2.05
CA GLY A 30 -1.62 13.15 0.89
C GLY A 30 -0.73 12.90 -0.33
N ILE A 31 0.59 12.89 -0.15
CA ILE A 31 1.57 12.57 -1.19
C ILE A 31 1.35 11.12 -1.67
N LEU A 32 1.18 10.19 -0.74
CA LEU A 32 0.95 8.80 -1.08
C LEU A 32 -0.37 8.59 -1.84
N ARG A 33 -1.45 9.24 -1.38
CA ARG A 33 -2.74 9.22 -2.08
C ARG A 33 -2.58 9.72 -3.51
N ASN A 34 -1.93 10.87 -3.70
CA ASN A 34 -1.69 11.43 -5.03
C ASN A 34 -0.86 10.49 -5.93
N LEU A 35 0.16 9.84 -5.36
CA LEU A 35 0.98 8.86 -6.07
C LEU A 35 0.16 7.65 -6.53
N VAL A 36 -0.64 7.06 -5.63
CA VAL A 36 -1.49 5.91 -5.95
C VAL A 36 -2.50 6.26 -7.03
N HIS A 37 -3.19 7.41 -6.91
CA HIS A 37 -4.13 7.87 -7.93
C HIS A 37 -3.44 8.08 -9.28
N THR A 38 -2.30 8.77 -9.31
CA THR A 38 -1.54 9.03 -10.54
C THR A 38 -1.06 7.73 -11.19
N PHE A 39 -0.61 6.75 -10.39
CA PHE A 39 -0.20 5.43 -10.88
C PHE A 39 -1.37 4.73 -11.58
N TYR A 40 -2.53 4.65 -10.93
CA TYR A 40 -3.68 3.95 -11.52
C TYR A 40 -4.30 4.70 -12.70
N ASP A 41 -4.20 6.02 -12.76
CA ASP A 41 -4.58 6.78 -13.96
C ASP A 41 -3.72 6.43 -15.16
N LYS A 42 -2.41 6.19 -14.95
CA LYS A 42 -1.51 5.69 -16.01
C LYS A 42 -1.84 4.25 -16.38
N VAL A 43 -2.08 3.37 -15.41
CA VAL A 43 -2.48 1.98 -15.65
C VAL A 43 -3.74 1.88 -16.51
N ARG A 44 -4.75 2.73 -16.26
CA ARG A 44 -6.00 2.74 -17.04
C ARG A 44 -5.78 3.12 -18.51
N ARG A 45 -4.82 4.00 -18.79
CA ARG A 45 -4.51 4.50 -20.13
C ARG A 45 -3.54 3.61 -20.88
N ASP A 46 -2.88 2.71 -20.19
CA ASP A 46 -1.92 1.78 -20.77
C ASP A 46 -2.62 0.74 -21.65
N VAL A 47 -2.10 0.52 -22.86
CA VAL A 47 -2.71 -0.36 -23.87
C VAL A 47 -2.64 -1.84 -23.50
N THR A 48 -1.67 -2.24 -22.68
CA THR A 48 -1.48 -3.64 -22.26
C THR A 48 -2.10 -3.89 -20.90
N LEU A 49 -1.85 -3.01 -19.92
CA LEU A 49 -2.32 -3.16 -18.56
C LEU A 49 -3.79 -2.75 -18.41
N GLY A 50 -4.23 -1.69 -19.10
CA GLY A 50 -5.60 -1.17 -18.99
C GLY A 50 -6.68 -2.25 -19.13
N PRO A 51 -6.67 -3.06 -20.20
CA PRO A 51 -7.64 -4.15 -20.37
C PRO A 51 -7.59 -5.21 -19.27
N ILE A 52 -6.41 -5.53 -18.74
CA ILE A 52 -6.23 -6.53 -17.69
C ILE A 52 -6.89 -6.07 -16.38
N PHE A 53 -6.65 -4.80 -16.01
CA PHE A 53 -7.24 -4.22 -14.81
C PHE A 53 -8.75 -3.98 -14.99
N ALA A 54 -9.19 -3.50 -16.15
CA ALA A 54 -10.60 -3.28 -16.46
C ALA A 54 -11.43 -4.58 -16.42
N ALA A 55 -10.83 -5.73 -16.73
CA ALA A 55 -11.48 -7.03 -16.60
C ALA A 55 -11.75 -7.45 -15.14
N ARG A 56 -11.14 -6.81 -14.15
CA ARG A 56 -11.24 -7.17 -12.72
C ARG A 56 -11.76 -6.05 -11.83
N ILE A 57 -11.71 -4.80 -12.28
CA ILE A 57 -12.11 -3.63 -11.53
C ILE A 57 -13.26 -2.96 -12.27
N THR A 58 -14.47 -3.24 -11.80
CA THR A 58 -15.70 -2.63 -12.31
C THR A 58 -15.98 -1.28 -11.63
N ASP A 59 -15.60 -1.14 -10.36
CA ASP A 59 -15.69 0.11 -9.61
C ASP A 59 -14.31 0.57 -9.12
N TRP A 60 -13.89 1.70 -9.67
CA TRP A 60 -12.58 2.27 -9.43
C TRP A 60 -12.49 3.07 -8.13
N GLY A 61 -13.60 3.63 -7.62
CA GLY A 61 -13.57 4.44 -6.40
C GLY A 61 -13.14 3.63 -5.17
N PRO A 62 -13.91 2.60 -4.79
CA PRO A 62 -13.57 1.69 -3.69
C PRO A 62 -12.24 0.97 -3.91
N HIS A 63 -11.89 0.65 -5.16
CA HIS A 63 -10.61 0.04 -5.46
C HIS A 63 -9.45 0.97 -5.11
N LEU A 64 -9.51 2.24 -5.52
CA LEU A 64 -8.47 3.22 -5.23
C LEU A 64 -8.36 3.50 -3.73
N GLU A 65 -9.47 3.67 -3.02
CA GLU A 65 -9.43 3.85 -1.56
C GLU A 65 -8.76 2.67 -0.85
N ARG A 66 -9.05 1.44 -1.28
CA ARG A 66 -8.38 0.24 -0.75
C ARG A 66 -6.87 0.24 -1.06
N MET A 67 -6.46 0.72 -2.23
CA MET A 67 -5.04 0.80 -2.58
C MET A 67 -4.32 1.88 -1.79
N VAL A 68 -4.93 3.05 -1.59
CA VAL A 68 -4.37 4.07 -0.69
C VAL A 68 -4.17 3.50 0.71
N ALA A 69 -5.20 2.88 1.29
CA ALA A 69 -5.13 2.27 2.62
C ALA A 69 -4.15 1.10 2.73
N PHE A 70 -3.85 0.39 1.63
CA PHE A 70 -2.86 -0.67 1.62
C PHE A 70 -1.42 -0.13 1.65
N TRP A 71 -1.18 1.02 1.04
CA TRP A 71 0.15 1.62 0.93
C TRP A 71 0.49 2.59 2.07
N SER A 72 -0.51 3.11 2.79
CA SER A 72 -0.37 4.04 3.94
C SER A 72 -0.10 3.27 5.23
#